data_AF-A0A7S2PJY3-F1
#
_entry.id   AF-A0A7S2PJY3-F1
#
_cell.length_a   1.000
_cell.length_b   1.000
_cell.length_c   1.000
_cell.angle_alpha   90.00
_cell.angle_beta   90.00
_cell.angle_gamma   90.00
#
_symmetry.space_group_name_H-M   'P 1'
#
loop_
_entity.id
_entity.type
_entity.pdbx_description
1 polymer ?
#
loop_
_entity_poly.entity_id
_entity_poly.type
_entity_poly.pdbx_seq_one_letter_code
_entity_poly.pdbx_strand_id
1 'polypeptide(L)'
;MMRFALAALAVTYAAQPSAGFTLLSPQRARLGRTLNAVGVFEETYSDFHQSVDNIIRDLDGNPLSTEYFSKHMGINVESYSCPEEDAFRGFMSNACRVKLLPGGESAFYKCIVFNDLGHAWEKMRTAPFKLARDSKSYEVVANLLSSKACRLMVEKTGVKFPKCYDAKLEPNESNPIESKFSFLLEDLSPSDGWYQKWLLDTKEECNVSLTSYAKIHAFFWHGSSFWNDQDAAQEFEGAVWKSGSYVQPHAQNPDQWKMVASEWETKRMKFTKEFSSFDYWDDLGERLQSVAQECGRHAHPFAEDASFSSDYQQYRTFTHGDPKQANIFFRCSDEAEIEEIALIDYQWSGFGLAASDIAHFLSSAVHAEMLEGSGEEYLMRYYYDELQKYLVEYGAFTTSEEARKGYSYEVFTHQYETAVLDLCRLIIAYTWDRFEFPVEKGDKEGCARTMNKTSYNKSIPNAVWLMSRCDEILKSRGV
;
A
#
# COMPACT_ATOMS: atom_id res chain seq x y z
N MET A 1 -13.96 4.28 -19.05
CA MET A 1 -13.42 3.15 -18.27
C MET A 1 -11.90 2.97 -18.39
N MET A 2 -11.18 3.72 -19.26
CA MET A 2 -9.73 3.55 -19.48
C MET A 2 -8.77 4.24 -18.48
N ARG A 3 -9.23 5.10 -17.55
CA ARG A 3 -8.35 5.89 -16.66
C ARG A 3 -7.97 5.21 -15.33
N PHE A 4 -8.50 4.03 -15.02
CA PHE A 4 -8.53 3.52 -13.64
C PHE A 4 -7.29 2.72 -13.20
N ALA A 5 -6.51 2.14 -14.12
CA ALA A 5 -5.38 1.25 -13.79
C ALA A 5 -4.04 1.96 -13.52
N LEU A 6 -3.86 3.20 -14.01
CA LEU A 6 -2.57 3.88 -14.00
C LEU A 6 -2.21 4.54 -12.67
N ALA A 7 -3.20 4.89 -11.86
CA ALA A 7 -2.97 5.65 -10.63
C ALA A 7 -2.23 4.82 -9.57
N ALA A 8 -2.45 3.51 -9.51
CA ALA A 8 -2.07 2.73 -8.35
C ALA A 8 -0.67 2.11 -8.40
N LEU A 9 -0.11 1.89 -9.59
CA LEU A 9 1.25 1.37 -9.77
C LEU A 9 2.36 2.32 -9.25
N ALA A 10 2.04 3.58 -8.94
CA ALA A 10 3.02 4.64 -8.77
C ALA A 10 2.88 5.56 -7.54
N VAL A 11 2.15 5.18 -6.48
CA VAL A 11 2.13 6.00 -5.23
C VAL A 11 2.24 5.19 -3.94
N THR A 12 3.34 5.43 -3.24
CA THR A 12 3.45 5.28 -1.78
C THR A 12 3.25 6.60 -1.06
N TYR A 13 2.83 6.52 0.20
CA TYR A 13 2.43 7.64 1.06
C TYR A 13 3.58 8.25 1.86
N ALA A 14 3.60 9.59 2.01
CA ALA A 14 4.10 10.24 3.23
C ALA A 14 3.62 11.71 3.40
N ALA A 15 4.00 12.34 4.52
CA ALA A 15 3.45 13.58 5.11
C ALA A 15 3.51 14.83 4.23
N GLN A 16 2.43 15.63 4.19
CA GLN A 16 2.56 17.08 3.95
C GLN A 16 2.44 17.84 5.28
N PRO A 17 3.10 19.01 5.43
CA PRO A 17 3.10 19.77 6.67
C PRO A 17 1.81 20.57 6.84
N SER A 18 1.41 20.73 8.10
CA SER A 18 0.36 21.65 8.54
C SER A 18 0.78 23.11 8.32
N ALA A 19 0.06 23.84 7.48
CA ALA A 19 -0.44 25.22 7.67
C ALA A 19 -0.78 25.84 6.31
N GLY A 20 -1.92 26.53 6.24
CA GLY A 20 -2.68 26.75 5.02
C GLY A 20 -1.98 27.53 3.92
N PHE A 21 -2.08 27.01 2.70
CA PHE A 21 -2.04 27.78 1.46
C PHE A 21 -2.94 27.09 0.43
N THR A 22 -3.69 27.91 -0.30
CA THR A 22 -4.57 27.58 -1.41
C THR A 22 -3.89 26.61 -2.39
N LEU A 23 -4.65 25.64 -2.91
CA LEU A 23 -4.29 24.78 -4.05
C LEU A 23 -3.58 25.60 -5.13
N LEU A 24 -2.26 25.51 -5.19
CA LEU A 24 -1.50 26.00 -6.33
C LEU A 24 -1.52 24.89 -7.38
N SER A 25 -2.02 25.27 -8.55
CA SER A 25 -1.94 24.55 -9.81
C SER A 25 -0.46 24.31 -10.22
N PRO A 26 -0.16 23.62 -11.35
CA PRO A 26 1.14 23.00 -11.59
C PRO A 26 2.30 24.00 -11.45
N GLN A 27 3.43 23.54 -10.91
CA GLN A 27 4.60 24.37 -10.59
C GLN A 27 4.94 25.36 -11.70
N ARG A 28 4.66 26.64 -11.47
CA ARG A 28 4.99 27.73 -12.39
C ARG A 28 6.32 28.36 -11.99
N ALA A 29 7.30 28.34 -12.88
CA ALA A 29 8.52 29.14 -12.74
C ALA A 29 8.26 30.59 -13.22
N ARG A 30 8.69 31.58 -12.44
CA ARG A 30 8.47 33.01 -12.71
C ARG A 30 9.54 33.52 -13.68
N LEU A 31 9.14 33.90 -14.89
CA LEU A 31 10.09 34.29 -15.96
C LEU A 31 10.40 35.80 -16.00
N GLY A 32 9.57 36.65 -15.40
CA GLY A 32 9.83 38.09 -15.36
C GLY A 32 8.61 38.91 -14.95
N ARG A 33 8.82 40.21 -14.78
CA ARG A 33 7.80 41.20 -14.41
C ARG A 33 7.82 42.32 -15.46
N THR A 34 6.70 42.58 -16.11
CA THR A 34 6.56 43.70 -17.04
C THR A 34 5.39 44.59 -16.65
N LEU A 35 5.58 45.91 -16.73
CA LEU A 35 4.51 46.90 -16.52
C LEU A 35 3.65 46.97 -17.78
N ASN A 36 2.34 46.79 -17.65
CA ASN A 36 1.42 47.09 -18.74
C ASN A 36 1.08 48.59 -18.81
N ALA A 37 0.42 49.01 -19.89
CA ALA A 37 0.10 50.40 -20.19
C ALA A 37 -0.83 51.11 -19.19
N VAL A 38 -1.33 50.38 -18.17
CA VAL A 38 -2.23 50.90 -17.13
C VAL A 38 -1.57 50.87 -15.74
N GLY A 39 -0.27 50.58 -15.64
CA GLY A 39 0.48 50.60 -14.38
C GLY A 39 0.28 49.36 -13.50
N VAL A 40 -0.28 48.27 -14.05
CA VAL A 40 -0.43 46.99 -13.34
C VAL A 40 0.70 46.05 -13.76
N PHE A 41 1.32 45.37 -12.80
CA PHE A 41 2.31 44.34 -13.08
C PHE A 41 1.62 43.09 -13.63
N GLU A 42 1.91 42.73 -14.88
CA GLU A 42 1.60 41.41 -15.40
C GLU A 42 2.76 40.46 -15.12
N GLU A 43 2.45 39.32 -14.51
CA GLU A 43 3.39 38.22 -14.32
C GLU A 43 3.17 37.20 -15.44
N THR A 44 4.21 36.98 -16.23
CA THR A 44 4.23 35.91 -17.23
C THR A 44 4.74 34.62 -16.60
N TYR A 45 3.95 33.57 -16.76
CA TYR A 45 4.27 32.22 -16.32
C TYR A 45 4.42 31.32 -17.56
N SER A 46 5.48 30.50 -17.63
CA SER A 46 5.54 29.43 -18.63
C SER A 46 4.78 28.21 -18.13
N ASP A 47 3.79 27.76 -18.89
CA ASP A 47 3.28 26.40 -18.77
C ASP A 47 4.33 25.45 -19.39
N PHE A 48 5.29 24.99 -18.59
CA PHE A 48 6.03 23.79 -18.97
C PHE A 48 5.05 22.62 -18.87
N HIS A 49 4.42 22.25 -20.00
CA HIS A 49 3.89 20.91 -20.13
C HIS A 49 5.05 19.94 -19.90
N GLN A 50 5.14 19.35 -18.70
CA GLN A 50 6.11 18.30 -18.42
C GLN A 50 5.77 17.11 -19.32
N SER A 51 6.46 16.94 -20.44
CA SER A 51 6.25 15.81 -21.35
C SER A 51 6.55 14.48 -20.66
N VAL A 52 5.87 13.40 -21.06
CA VAL A 52 6.23 12.01 -20.75
C VAL A 52 7.70 11.69 -21.09
N ASP A 53 8.31 12.47 -21.99
CA ASP A 53 9.74 12.41 -22.29
C ASP A 53 10.62 12.67 -21.06
N ASN A 54 10.10 13.32 -20.02
CA ASN A 54 10.81 13.51 -18.76
C ASN A 54 10.74 12.28 -17.84
N ILE A 55 9.83 11.34 -18.11
CA ILE A 55 9.64 10.11 -17.34
C ILE A 55 10.44 8.96 -17.97
N ILE A 56 10.39 8.80 -19.30
CA ILE A 56 10.98 7.66 -20.02
C ILE A 56 12.50 7.80 -20.25
N ARG A 57 13.23 8.00 -19.14
CA ARG A 57 14.68 8.19 -19.11
C ARG A 57 15.33 7.25 -18.11
N ASP A 58 16.59 6.89 -18.34
CA ASP A 58 17.42 6.26 -17.32
C ASP A 58 17.77 7.22 -16.17
N LEU A 59 18.47 6.72 -15.15
CA LEU A 59 18.82 7.50 -13.94
C LEU A 59 19.87 8.59 -14.18
N ASP A 60 20.48 8.60 -15.36
CA ASP A 60 21.40 9.64 -15.86
C ASP A 60 20.68 10.69 -16.73
N GLY A 61 19.38 10.49 -17.00
CA GLY A 61 18.55 11.40 -17.78
C GLY A 61 18.61 11.16 -19.30
N ASN A 62 19.19 10.04 -19.77
CA ASN A 62 19.18 9.69 -21.18
C ASN A 62 17.88 8.97 -21.57
N PRO A 63 17.33 9.18 -22.78
CA PRO A 63 16.18 8.41 -23.25
C PRO A 63 16.47 6.90 -23.27
N LEU A 64 15.49 6.08 -22.88
CA LEU A 64 15.61 4.63 -22.99
C LEU A 64 15.60 4.18 -24.46
N SER A 65 16.47 3.26 -24.83
CA SER A 65 16.57 2.78 -26.22
C SER A 65 15.66 1.57 -26.49
N THR A 66 15.40 1.28 -27.76
CA THR A 66 14.68 0.06 -28.17
C THR A 66 15.47 -1.21 -27.84
N GLU A 67 16.80 -1.14 -27.86
CA GLU A 67 17.68 -2.24 -27.41
C GLU A 67 17.55 -2.52 -25.93
N TYR A 68 17.31 -1.50 -25.10
CA TYR A 68 17.04 -1.68 -23.67
C TYR A 68 15.80 -2.57 -23.47
N PHE A 69 14.66 -2.20 -24.06
CA PHE A 69 13.45 -3.02 -23.96
C PHE A 69 13.65 -4.42 -24.55
N SER A 70 14.28 -4.51 -25.72
CA SER A 70 14.52 -5.79 -26.38
C SER A 70 15.31 -6.76 -25.51
N LYS A 71 16.39 -6.26 -24.89
CA LYS A 71 17.25 -7.03 -24.00
C LYS A 71 16.52 -7.48 -22.73
N HIS A 72 15.85 -6.56 -22.05
CA HIS A 72 15.28 -6.83 -20.72
C HIS A 72 13.96 -7.59 -20.76
N MET A 73 13.19 -7.45 -21.84
CA MET A 73 11.93 -8.17 -22.01
C MET A 73 12.07 -9.44 -22.85
N GLY A 74 13.19 -9.62 -23.56
CA GLY A 74 13.43 -10.81 -24.38
C GLY A 74 12.58 -10.85 -25.65
N ILE A 75 12.23 -9.69 -26.19
CA ILE A 75 11.42 -9.51 -27.41
C ILE A 75 12.15 -8.61 -28.41
N ASN A 76 11.72 -8.58 -29.67
CA ASN A 76 12.26 -7.64 -30.66
C ASN A 76 11.46 -6.33 -30.63
N VAL A 77 12.08 -5.23 -30.20
CA VAL A 77 11.48 -3.90 -30.19
C VAL A 77 12.13 -3.03 -31.25
N GLU A 78 11.34 -2.57 -32.22
CA GLU A 78 11.79 -1.67 -33.30
C GLU A 78 11.47 -0.21 -33.00
N SER A 79 10.40 0.02 -32.26
CA SER A 79 10.01 1.34 -31.77
C SER A 79 9.10 1.20 -30.55
N TYR A 80 8.94 2.29 -29.81
CA TYR A 80 8.01 2.36 -28.69
C TYR A 80 7.31 3.70 -28.66
N SER A 81 6.16 3.76 -27.98
CA SER A 81 5.44 5.00 -27.69
C SER A 81 4.97 5.04 -26.24
N CYS A 82 4.97 6.22 -25.66
CA CYS A 82 4.45 6.46 -24.31
C CYS A 82 3.38 7.55 -24.41
N PRO A 83 2.08 7.20 -24.50
CA PRO A 83 1.04 8.20 -24.57
C PRO A 83 1.00 9.05 -23.30
N GLU A 84 0.87 10.37 -23.42
CA GLU A 84 0.79 11.29 -22.27
C GLU A 84 -0.44 11.00 -21.38
N GLU A 85 -1.52 10.49 -21.98
CA GLU A 85 -2.71 10.04 -21.24
C GLU A 85 -2.46 8.79 -20.38
N ASP A 86 -1.41 8.04 -20.71
CA ASP A 86 -0.92 6.89 -19.96
C ASP A 86 0.31 7.25 -19.10
N ALA A 87 0.58 8.55 -18.89
CA ALA A 87 1.60 9.02 -17.96
C ALA A 87 1.02 9.28 -16.58
N PHE A 88 1.80 8.98 -15.56
CA PHE A 88 1.47 9.18 -14.16
C PHE A 88 2.54 10.04 -13.48
N ARG A 89 2.10 11.12 -12.84
CA ARG A 89 2.95 12.02 -12.06
C ARG A 89 2.49 12.02 -10.63
N GLY A 90 3.06 11.10 -9.88
CA GLY A 90 2.72 10.84 -8.50
C GLY A 90 3.49 11.69 -7.53
N PHE A 91 3.04 11.59 -6.28
CA PHE A 91 3.69 12.26 -5.18
C PHE A 91 5.08 11.68 -4.85
N MET A 92 5.27 10.37 -5.10
CA MET A 92 6.50 9.65 -4.74
C MET A 92 7.16 8.93 -5.91
N SER A 93 6.54 8.93 -7.10
CA SER A 93 7.18 8.46 -8.32
C SER A 93 6.47 9.00 -9.54
N ASN A 94 7.20 9.06 -10.65
CA ASN A 94 6.63 9.23 -11.97
C ASN A 94 6.62 7.88 -12.68
N ALA A 95 5.65 7.64 -13.53
CA ALA A 95 5.59 6.41 -14.30
C ALA A 95 4.87 6.61 -15.64
N CYS A 96 5.06 5.69 -16.57
CA CYS A 96 4.30 5.66 -17.81
C CYS A 96 4.16 4.24 -18.33
N ARG A 97 3.08 4.01 -19.08
CA ARG A 97 2.96 2.84 -19.93
C ARG A 97 3.82 3.02 -21.19
N VAL A 98 4.55 1.99 -21.53
CA VAL A 98 5.36 1.88 -22.75
C VAL A 98 4.68 0.88 -23.67
N LYS A 99 4.24 1.33 -24.84
CA LYS A 99 3.67 0.47 -25.90
C LYS A 99 4.77 0.13 -26.90
N LEU A 100 5.01 -1.16 -27.12
CA LEU A 100 6.15 -1.69 -27.88
C LEU A 100 5.69 -2.21 -29.24
N LEU A 101 6.50 -1.96 -30.27
CA LEU A 101 6.23 -2.40 -31.64
C LEU A 101 7.38 -3.26 -32.18
N PRO A 102 7.08 -4.24 -33.06
CA PRO A 102 5.79 -4.48 -33.72
C PRO A 102 4.81 -5.41 -32.97
N GLY A 103 5.24 -6.08 -31.89
CA GLY A 103 4.44 -7.14 -31.26
C GLY A 103 3.19 -6.66 -30.49
N GLY A 104 3.13 -5.37 -30.14
CA GLY A 104 1.98 -4.78 -29.46
C GLY A 104 1.99 -4.99 -27.94
N GLU A 105 3.04 -5.59 -27.38
CA GLU A 105 3.23 -5.74 -25.94
C GLU A 105 3.36 -4.38 -25.25
N SER A 106 3.09 -4.36 -23.96
CA SER A 106 3.31 -3.18 -23.12
C SER A 106 4.08 -3.50 -21.84
N ALA A 107 4.73 -2.46 -21.32
CA ALA A 107 5.41 -2.48 -20.03
C ALA A 107 5.06 -1.22 -19.23
N PHE A 108 5.25 -1.27 -17.93
CA PHE A 108 5.08 -0.13 -17.05
C PHE A 108 6.44 0.33 -16.53
N TYR A 109 6.86 1.53 -16.94
CA TYR A 109 8.11 2.11 -16.50
C TYR A 109 7.87 3.08 -15.36
N LYS A 110 8.50 2.85 -14.21
CA LYS A 110 8.42 3.69 -13.02
C LYS A 110 9.80 4.29 -12.72
N CYS A 111 9.86 5.60 -12.55
CA CYS A 111 11.09 6.35 -12.28
C CYS A 111 10.92 7.19 -11.02
N ILE A 112 11.92 7.12 -10.15
CA ILE A 112 11.97 7.78 -8.86
C ILE A 112 13.32 8.47 -8.75
N VAL A 113 13.33 9.79 -8.90
CA VAL A 113 14.50 10.62 -8.64
C VAL A 113 14.12 11.56 -7.51
N PHE A 114 14.59 11.30 -6.28
CA PHE A 114 14.13 12.04 -5.11
C PHE A 114 14.32 13.55 -5.25
N ASN A 115 15.45 13.95 -5.84
CA ASN A 115 15.76 15.34 -6.10
C ASN A 115 14.72 16.08 -6.96
N ASP A 116 14.00 15.36 -7.82
CA ASP A 116 12.98 15.91 -8.73
C ASP A 116 11.59 15.93 -8.09
N LEU A 117 11.42 15.33 -6.91
CA LEU A 117 10.15 15.22 -6.21
C LEU A 117 10.08 16.30 -5.12
N GLY A 118 9.22 17.30 -5.31
CA GLY A 118 9.05 18.39 -4.33
C GLY A 118 8.69 17.91 -2.92
N HIS A 119 7.99 16.78 -2.82
CA HIS A 119 7.71 16.14 -1.54
C HIS A 119 8.94 15.56 -0.84
N ALA A 120 9.89 15.01 -1.58
CA ALA A 120 11.10 14.44 -0.98
C ALA A 120 11.89 15.54 -0.25
N TRP A 121 11.98 16.73 -0.83
CA TRP A 121 12.55 17.92 -0.20
C TRP A 121 11.81 18.33 1.07
N GLU A 122 10.48 18.38 1.01
CA GLU A 122 9.65 18.72 2.17
C GLU A 122 9.83 17.72 3.32
N LYS A 123 9.88 16.43 2.99
CA LYS A 123 10.15 15.37 3.95
C LYS A 123 11.57 15.41 4.49
N MET A 124 12.57 15.73 3.67
CA MET A 124 13.94 15.89 4.15
C MET A 124 14.01 16.96 5.24
N ARG A 125 13.22 18.02 5.11
CA ARG A 125 13.14 19.12 6.09
C ARG A 125 12.35 18.74 7.34
N THR A 126 11.26 18.00 7.22
CA THR A 126 10.30 17.78 8.32
C THR A 126 10.42 16.42 8.99
N ALA A 127 10.86 15.39 8.27
CA ALA A 127 10.96 14.02 8.74
C ALA A 127 12.04 13.23 7.97
N PRO A 128 13.33 13.60 8.08
CA PRO A 128 14.42 13.03 7.27
C PRO A 128 14.53 11.50 7.38
N PHE A 129 14.26 10.94 8.56
CA PHE A 129 14.25 9.48 8.75
C PHE A 129 13.19 8.79 7.90
N LYS A 130 12.04 9.43 7.63
CA LYS A 130 11.01 8.88 6.72
C LYS A 130 11.49 8.89 5.27
N LEU A 131 12.33 9.86 4.88
CA LEU A 131 12.89 9.88 3.52
C LEU A 131 13.89 8.73 3.32
N ALA A 132 14.76 8.48 4.30
CA ALA A 132 15.66 7.33 4.29
C ALA A 132 14.88 6.00 4.25
N ARG A 133 13.82 5.87 5.06
CA ARG A 133 12.89 4.74 5.04
C ARG A 133 12.25 4.55 3.67
N ASP A 134 11.83 5.63 3.02
CA ASP A 134 11.21 5.55 1.69
C ASP A 134 12.23 5.12 0.63
N SER A 135 13.48 5.58 0.71
CA SER A 135 14.59 5.08 -0.12
C SER A 135 14.73 3.57 0.02
N LYS A 136 14.81 3.07 1.26
CA LYS A 136 14.89 1.64 1.55
C LYS A 136 13.68 0.84 1.04
N SER A 137 12.49 1.44 1.03
CA SER A 137 11.28 0.78 0.55
C SER A 137 11.34 0.40 -0.94
N TYR A 138 12.09 1.16 -1.77
CA TYR A 138 12.30 0.82 -3.17
C TYR A 138 13.31 -0.33 -3.33
N GLU A 139 14.34 -0.38 -2.49
CA GLU A 139 15.22 -1.55 -2.43
C GLU A 139 14.44 -2.82 -2.06
N VAL A 140 13.51 -2.74 -1.10
CA VAL A 140 12.67 -3.88 -0.70
C VAL A 140 11.84 -4.39 -1.88
N VAL A 141 11.22 -3.50 -2.67
CA VAL A 141 10.48 -3.93 -3.88
C VAL A 141 11.38 -4.65 -4.87
N ALA A 142 12.55 -4.08 -5.17
CA ALA A 142 13.48 -4.65 -6.14
C ALA A 142 14.00 -6.02 -5.70
N ASN A 143 14.42 -6.12 -4.44
CA ASN A 143 14.97 -7.34 -3.87
C ASN A 143 13.89 -8.42 -3.77
N LEU A 144 12.67 -8.08 -3.34
CA LEU A 144 11.56 -9.02 -3.31
C LEU A 144 11.23 -9.57 -4.69
N LEU A 145 10.97 -8.69 -5.67
CA LEU A 145 10.50 -9.10 -7.00
C LEU A 145 11.55 -9.91 -7.78
N SER A 146 12.84 -9.73 -7.48
CA SER A 146 13.93 -10.50 -8.07
C SER A 146 14.31 -11.76 -7.28
N SER A 147 13.84 -11.90 -6.03
CA SER A 147 14.22 -13.00 -5.14
C SER A 147 13.78 -14.37 -5.64
N LYS A 148 14.58 -15.40 -5.32
CA LYS A 148 14.19 -16.80 -5.51
C LYS A 148 12.89 -17.14 -4.77
N ALA A 149 12.69 -16.57 -3.59
CA ALA A 149 11.50 -16.77 -2.76
C ALA A 149 10.21 -16.31 -3.45
N CYS A 150 10.22 -15.12 -4.06
CA CYS A 150 9.07 -14.62 -4.82
C CYS A 150 8.72 -15.56 -5.98
N ARG A 151 9.71 -16.00 -6.77
CA ARG A 151 9.46 -16.95 -7.87
C ARG A 151 8.84 -18.25 -7.37
N LEU A 152 9.40 -18.86 -6.32
CA LEU A 152 8.88 -20.11 -5.76
C LEU A 152 7.45 -19.94 -5.25
N MET A 153 7.15 -18.80 -4.62
CA MET A 153 5.79 -18.49 -4.14
C MET A 153 4.82 -18.35 -5.31
N VAL A 154 5.15 -17.59 -6.36
CA VAL A 154 4.30 -17.42 -7.55
C VAL A 154 4.07 -18.77 -8.22
N GLU A 155 5.13 -19.56 -8.44
CA GLU A 155 5.07 -20.89 -9.06
C GLU A 155 4.21 -21.88 -8.25
N LYS A 156 4.30 -21.83 -6.91
CA LYS A 156 3.57 -22.75 -6.03
C LYS A 156 2.11 -22.36 -5.82
N THR A 157 1.84 -21.08 -5.64
CA THR A 157 0.52 -20.57 -5.19
C THR A 157 -0.37 -20.11 -6.34
N GLY A 158 0.24 -19.73 -7.47
CA GLY A 158 -0.42 -19.06 -8.59
C GLY A 158 -0.81 -17.60 -8.30
N VAL A 159 -0.46 -17.04 -7.14
CA VAL A 159 -0.74 -15.63 -6.84
C VAL A 159 0.20 -14.75 -7.66
N LYS A 160 -0.36 -13.83 -8.45
CA LYS A 160 0.42 -13.05 -9.41
C LYS A 160 1.04 -11.81 -8.77
N PHE A 161 2.36 -11.70 -8.92
CA PHE A 161 3.10 -10.46 -8.71
C PHE A 161 3.52 -9.96 -10.09
N PRO A 162 3.56 -8.64 -10.34
CA PRO A 162 3.97 -8.12 -11.63
C PRO A 162 5.41 -8.54 -11.90
N LYS A 163 5.67 -9.08 -13.10
CA LYS A 163 7.04 -9.40 -13.51
C LYS A 163 7.90 -8.14 -13.46
N CYS A 164 9.07 -8.22 -12.84
CA CYS A 164 10.09 -7.18 -12.90
C CYS A 164 11.11 -7.54 -13.99
N TYR A 165 11.09 -6.80 -15.11
CA TYR A 165 12.01 -6.97 -16.23
C TYR A 165 13.38 -6.34 -15.96
N ASP A 166 13.40 -5.23 -15.23
CA ASP A 166 14.61 -4.52 -14.81
C ASP A 166 14.33 -3.68 -13.57
N ALA A 167 15.34 -3.54 -12.71
CA ALA A 167 15.33 -2.60 -11.60
C ALA A 167 16.73 -2.00 -11.43
N LYS A 168 16.83 -0.67 -11.47
CA LYS A 168 18.07 0.07 -11.20
C LYS A 168 17.94 0.80 -9.88
N LEU A 169 18.91 0.63 -8.99
CA LEU A 169 18.90 1.20 -7.65
C LEU A 169 20.19 1.99 -7.42
N GLU A 170 20.04 3.26 -7.09
CA GLU A 170 21.11 4.17 -6.67
C GLU A 170 20.72 4.79 -5.31
N PRO A 171 20.61 4.00 -4.22
CA PRO A 171 20.32 4.55 -2.90
C PRO A 171 21.52 5.36 -2.37
N ASN A 172 21.25 6.47 -1.68
CA ASN A 172 22.28 7.21 -0.96
C ASN A 172 21.90 7.32 0.53
N GLU A 173 22.51 6.48 1.37
CA GLU A 173 22.22 6.44 2.81
C GLU A 173 22.63 7.73 3.53
N SER A 174 23.74 8.34 3.10
CA SER A 174 24.28 9.56 3.71
C SER A 174 23.50 10.82 3.32
N ASN A 175 22.94 10.82 2.12
CA ASN A 175 22.12 11.90 1.61
C ASN A 175 20.90 11.35 0.84
N PRO A 176 19.82 10.94 1.55
CA PRO A 176 18.68 10.27 0.92
C PRO A 176 18.06 11.01 -0.26
N ILE A 177 18.10 12.34 -0.31
CA ILE A 177 17.55 13.15 -1.42
C ILE A 177 18.23 12.88 -2.77
N GLU A 178 19.45 12.35 -2.76
CA GLU A 178 20.19 11.96 -3.96
C GLU A 178 19.83 10.55 -4.44
N SER A 179 18.98 9.82 -3.71
CA SER A 179 18.60 8.46 -4.09
C SER A 179 17.78 8.45 -5.38
N LYS A 180 18.07 7.48 -6.25
CA LYS A 180 17.35 7.27 -7.51
C LYS A 180 17.03 5.80 -7.74
N PHE A 181 15.89 5.55 -8.36
CA PHE A 181 15.41 4.21 -8.66
C PHE A 181 14.63 4.18 -9.96
N SER A 182 14.73 3.11 -10.73
CA SER A 182 13.79 2.84 -11.82
C SER A 182 13.41 1.37 -11.88
N PHE A 183 12.20 1.11 -12.39
CA PHE A 183 11.62 -0.21 -12.53
C PHE A 183 10.96 -0.33 -13.90
N LEU A 184 11.27 -1.41 -14.61
CA LEU A 184 10.53 -1.87 -15.77
C LEU A 184 9.68 -3.08 -15.34
N LEU A 185 8.37 -2.90 -15.29
CA LEU A 185 7.42 -3.86 -14.74
C LEU A 185 6.44 -4.35 -15.82
N GLU A 186 5.82 -5.49 -15.56
CA GLU A 186 4.58 -5.90 -16.21
C GLU A 186 3.50 -4.81 -16.05
N ASP A 187 2.79 -4.53 -17.14
CA ASP A 187 1.91 -3.37 -17.21
C ASP A 187 0.54 -3.55 -16.53
N LEU A 188 0.07 -4.79 -16.40
CA LEU A 188 -1.29 -5.08 -15.92
C LEU A 188 -2.31 -4.16 -16.62
N SER A 189 -2.26 -4.15 -17.96
CA SER A 189 -2.95 -3.17 -18.79
C SER A 189 -4.46 -3.42 -18.86
N PRO A 190 -5.30 -2.36 -18.87
CA PRO A 190 -6.72 -2.48 -19.20
C PRO A 190 -7.01 -3.13 -20.55
N SER A 191 -6.09 -3.04 -21.52
CA SER A 191 -6.23 -3.73 -22.80
C SER A 191 -6.23 -5.24 -22.65
N ASP A 192 -5.61 -5.75 -21.58
CA ASP A 192 -5.46 -7.18 -21.30
C ASP A 192 -6.50 -7.64 -20.28
N GLY A 193 -7.53 -6.83 -20.04
CA GLY A 193 -8.63 -7.12 -19.12
C GLY A 193 -8.37 -6.78 -17.65
N TRP A 194 -7.21 -6.21 -17.32
CA TRP A 194 -6.89 -5.82 -15.95
C TRP A 194 -7.63 -4.55 -15.51
N TYR A 195 -8.18 -4.56 -14.30
CA TYR A 195 -8.83 -3.41 -13.71
C TYR A 195 -8.64 -3.36 -12.20
N GLN A 196 -8.96 -2.19 -11.63
CA GLN A 196 -8.95 -1.95 -10.19
C GLN A 196 -10.27 -1.34 -9.76
N LYS A 197 -10.59 -1.49 -8.47
CA LYS A 197 -11.79 -0.93 -7.86
C LYS A 197 -11.45 0.17 -6.88
N TRP A 198 -12.34 1.17 -6.79
CA TRP A 198 -12.21 2.24 -5.80
C TRP A 198 -12.29 1.72 -4.37
N LEU A 199 -13.13 0.72 -4.13
CA LEU A 199 -13.24 -0.14 -2.94
C LEU A 199 -13.91 -1.44 -3.39
N LEU A 200 -13.62 -2.56 -2.73
CA LEU A 200 -14.23 -3.86 -3.04
C LEU A 200 -15.66 -3.89 -2.49
N ASP A 201 -16.62 -4.27 -3.34
CA ASP A 201 -18.04 -4.18 -3.03
C ASP A 201 -18.84 -5.46 -3.29
N THR A 202 -18.14 -6.56 -3.58
CA THR A 202 -18.73 -7.89 -3.76
C THR A 202 -18.05 -8.95 -2.91
N LYS A 203 -18.78 -10.02 -2.60
CA LYS A 203 -18.21 -11.18 -1.88
C LYS A 203 -17.11 -11.86 -2.69
N GLU A 204 -17.30 -11.98 -4.00
CA GLU A 204 -16.34 -12.63 -4.89
C GLU A 204 -14.98 -11.92 -4.82
N GLU A 205 -14.94 -10.60 -5.07
CA GLU A 205 -13.71 -9.79 -5.00
C GLU A 205 -13.00 -9.90 -3.65
N CYS A 206 -13.77 -9.86 -2.55
CA CYS A 206 -13.20 -10.02 -1.21
C CYS A 206 -12.62 -11.42 -1.02
N ASN A 207 -13.38 -12.46 -1.38
CA ASN A 207 -12.98 -13.85 -1.21
C ASN A 207 -11.74 -14.21 -2.03
N VAL A 208 -11.67 -13.80 -3.30
CA VAL A 208 -10.50 -14.09 -4.14
C VAL A 208 -9.26 -13.32 -3.67
N SER A 209 -9.42 -12.10 -3.13
CA SER A 209 -8.34 -11.34 -2.51
C SER A 209 -7.84 -12.01 -1.23
N LEU A 210 -8.76 -12.39 -0.32
CA LEU A 210 -8.44 -13.09 0.93
C LEU A 210 -7.78 -14.45 0.67
N THR A 211 -8.22 -15.19 -0.35
CA THR A 211 -7.58 -16.44 -0.79
C THR A 211 -6.13 -16.18 -1.21
N SER A 212 -5.88 -15.09 -1.96
CA SER A 212 -4.53 -14.73 -2.39
C SER A 212 -3.62 -14.41 -1.21
N TYR A 213 -4.10 -13.62 -0.24
CA TYR A 213 -3.35 -13.35 1.00
C TYR A 213 -3.13 -14.63 1.82
N ALA A 214 -4.14 -15.49 1.97
CA ALA A 214 -4.02 -16.75 2.70
C ALA A 214 -2.96 -17.68 2.10
N LYS A 215 -2.89 -17.75 0.76
CA LYS A 215 -1.85 -18.50 0.06
C LYS A 215 -0.45 -17.95 0.33
N ILE A 216 -0.26 -16.63 0.21
CA ILE A 216 1.03 -15.99 0.48
C ILE A 216 1.44 -16.24 1.94
N HIS A 217 0.52 -16.00 2.88
CA HIS A 217 0.77 -16.14 4.30
C HIS A 217 1.11 -17.60 4.67
N ALA A 218 0.37 -18.57 4.15
CA ALA A 218 0.67 -19.97 4.39
C ALA A 218 2.02 -20.41 3.77
N PHE A 219 2.37 -19.89 2.58
CA PHE A 219 3.60 -20.26 1.89
C PHE A 219 4.83 -19.86 2.69
N PHE A 220 4.81 -18.67 3.30
CA PHE A 220 5.89 -18.14 4.12
C PHE A 220 5.72 -18.37 5.63
N TRP A 221 4.68 -19.12 6.04
CA TRP A 221 4.42 -19.39 7.45
C TRP A 221 5.61 -20.09 8.11
N HIS A 222 5.88 -19.77 9.37
CA HIS A 222 6.94 -20.43 10.12
C HIS A 222 6.77 -21.95 10.14
N GLY A 223 7.77 -22.68 9.63
CA GLY A 223 7.73 -24.14 9.53
C GLY A 223 7.16 -24.67 8.22
N SER A 224 6.73 -23.82 7.28
CA SER A 224 6.35 -24.25 5.93
C SER A 224 7.53 -24.86 5.17
N SER A 225 7.21 -25.59 4.10
CA SER A 225 8.20 -26.26 3.26
C SER A 225 9.18 -25.30 2.57
N PHE A 226 8.81 -24.02 2.41
CA PHE A 226 9.69 -23.00 1.84
C PHE A 226 11.00 -22.89 2.65
N TRP A 227 10.90 -22.94 3.97
CA TRP A 227 12.04 -22.77 4.87
C TRP A 227 13.05 -23.93 4.83
N ASN A 228 12.76 -25.02 4.12
CA ASN A 228 13.74 -26.09 3.88
C ASN A 228 14.85 -25.67 2.90
N ASP A 229 14.59 -24.67 2.03
CA ASP A 229 15.59 -24.07 1.15
C ASP A 229 16.30 -22.91 1.88
N GLN A 230 17.36 -23.24 2.61
CA GLN A 230 18.06 -22.30 3.49
C GLN A 230 18.65 -21.10 2.73
N ASP A 231 19.12 -21.30 1.49
CA ASP A 231 19.66 -20.23 0.67
C ASP A 231 18.57 -19.25 0.25
N ALA A 232 17.41 -19.76 -0.21
CA ALA A 232 16.27 -18.91 -0.55
C ALA A 232 15.70 -18.19 0.68
N ALA A 233 15.69 -18.85 1.84
CA ALA A 233 15.25 -18.26 3.10
C ALA A 233 16.17 -17.10 3.54
N GLN A 234 17.49 -17.29 3.51
CA GLN A 234 18.44 -16.25 3.89
C GLN A 234 18.40 -15.04 2.95
N GLU A 235 18.32 -15.28 1.64
CA GLU A 235 18.13 -14.24 0.63
C GLU A 235 16.85 -13.43 0.92
N PHE A 236 15.74 -14.14 1.18
CA PHE A 236 14.44 -13.53 1.44
C PHE A 236 14.42 -12.72 2.72
N GLU A 237 14.99 -13.22 3.82
CA GLU A 237 15.08 -12.49 5.08
C GLU A 237 15.86 -11.17 4.95
N GLY A 238 16.86 -11.11 4.05
CA GLY A 238 17.58 -9.88 3.72
C GLY A 238 16.88 -8.97 2.70
N ALA A 239 15.93 -9.50 1.93
CA ALA A 239 15.24 -8.78 0.87
C ALA A 239 14.09 -7.90 1.37
N VAL A 240 13.47 -8.26 2.50
CA VAL A 240 12.23 -7.63 3.00
C VAL A 240 12.42 -6.97 4.36
N TRP A 241 11.42 -6.21 4.83
CA TRP A 241 11.50 -5.60 6.16
C TRP A 241 11.48 -6.69 7.26
N LYS A 242 12.34 -6.53 8.28
CA LYS A 242 12.30 -7.39 9.49
C LYS A 242 10.92 -7.38 10.15
N SER A 243 10.26 -6.23 10.13
CA SER A 243 8.86 -6.07 10.50
C SER A 243 8.15 -5.35 9.35
N GLY A 244 7.26 -6.03 8.65
CA GLY A 244 6.47 -5.50 7.56
C GLY A 244 5.20 -4.84 8.08
N SER A 245 4.89 -3.65 7.57
CA SER A 245 3.65 -2.87 7.72
C SER A 245 3.96 -1.37 7.60
N TYR A 246 3.15 -0.65 6.83
CA TYR A 246 3.14 0.82 6.86
C TYR A 246 2.65 1.33 8.22
N VAL A 247 1.78 0.58 8.89
CA VAL A 247 1.08 1.00 10.10
C VAL A 247 2.00 1.02 11.33
N GLN A 248 3.03 0.17 11.33
CA GLN A 248 3.83 -0.09 12.53
C GLN A 248 4.45 1.18 13.13
N PRO A 249 4.52 1.29 14.47
CA PRO A 249 5.02 2.50 15.15
C PRO A 249 6.43 2.93 14.73
N HIS A 250 7.37 1.97 14.60
CA HIS A 250 8.77 2.24 14.23
C HIS A 250 8.93 2.77 12.81
N ALA A 251 8.02 2.41 11.90
CA ALA A 251 8.03 2.98 10.56
C ALA A 251 7.47 4.40 10.54
N GLN A 252 6.68 4.81 11.53
CA GLN A 252 6.00 6.10 11.55
C GLN A 252 6.66 7.09 12.50
N ASN A 253 6.06 7.41 13.64
CA ASN A 253 6.74 8.07 14.73
C ASN A 253 6.38 7.25 15.98
N PRO A 254 7.37 6.64 16.66
CA PRO A 254 7.13 5.76 17.79
C PRO A 254 6.30 6.39 18.92
N ASP A 255 6.28 7.71 19.03
CA ASP A 255 5.53 8.45 20.05
C ASP A 255 4.12 8.87 19.61
N GLN A 256 3.67 8.50 18.40
CA GLN A 256 2.33 8.84 17.91
C GLN A 256 1.20 8.35 18.83
N TRP A 257 1.40 7.24 19.54
CA TRP A 257 0.39 6.73 20.48
C TRP A 257 0.10 7.73 21.61
N LYS A 258 1.05 8.60 21.99
CA LYS A 258 0.86 9.61 23.05
C LYS A 258 -0.09 10.74 22.66
N MET A 259 -0.40 10.86 21.38
CA MET A 259 -1.16 11.99 20.81
C MET A 259 -2.59 11.60 20.44
N VAL A 260 -2.98 10.32 20.54
CA VAL A 260 -4.27 9.82 20.03
C VAL A 260 -5.45 10.58 20.63
N ALA A 261 -5.45 10.85 21.94
CA ALA A 261 -6.53 11.57 22.61
C ALA A 261 -6.66 13.02 22.13
N SER A 262 -5.56 13.77 22.09
CA SER A 262 -5.56 15.17 21.62
C SER A 262 -5.91 15.29 20.13
N GLU A 263 -5.45 14.32 19.34
CA GLU A 263 -5.72 14.27 17.91
C GLU A 263 -7.16 13.85 17.63
N TRP A 264 -7.75 12.96 18.43
CA TRP A 264 -9.19 12.64 18.39
C TRP A 264 -10.02 13.89 18.63
N GLU A 265 -9.74 14.64 19.71
CA GLU A 265 -10.47 15.87 20.06
C GLU A 265 -10.50 16.87 18.89
N THR A 266 -9.37 17.00 18.19
CA THR A 266 -9.22 17.93 17.07
C THR A 266 -9.85 17.40 15.79
N LYS A 267 -9.55 16.14 15.41
CA LYS A 267 -9.91 15.58 14.10
C LYS A 267 -11.33 15.07 14.04
N ARG A 268 -11.94 14.64 15.16
CA ARG A 268 -13.35 14.21 15.21
C ARG A 268 -14.30 15.32 14.76
N MET A 269 -13.90 16.59 14.93
CA MET A 269 -14.70 17.74 14.51
C MET A 269 -15.01 17.74 13.00
N LYS A 270 -14.15 17.14 12.16
CA LYS A 270 -14.42 16.95 10.72
C LYS A 270 -15.64 16.05 10.45
N PHE A 271 -16.02 15.24 11.43
CA PHE A 271 -17.05 14.21 11.35
C PHE A 271 -18.19 14.46 12.35
N THR A 272 -18.39 15.73 12.75
CA THR A 272 -19.39 16.07 13.79
C THR A 272 -20.78 15.56 13.44
N LYS A 273 -21.22 15.70 12.18
CA LYS A 273 -22.55 15.24 11.75
C LYS A 273 -22.67 13.72 11.83
N GLU A 274 -21.58 13.01 11.57
CA GLU A 274 -21.51 11.56 11.44
C GLU A 274 -21.29 10.85 12.77
N PHE A 275 -20.48 11.40 13.68
CA PHE A 275 -20.06 10.73 14.91
C PHE A 275 -20.73 11.26 16.19
N SER A 276 -21.28 12.49 16.21
CA SER A 276 -21.74 13.11 17.47
C SER A 276 -22.90 12.39 18.16
N SER A 277 -23.62 11.51 17.47
CA SER A 277 -24.67 10.67 18.05
C SER A 277 -24.15 9.39 18.71
N PHE A 278 -22.88 9.02 18.50
CA PHE A 278 -22.29 7.82 19.08
C PHE A 278 -21.81 8.10 20.50
N ASP A 279 -21.92 7.11 21.38
CA ASP A 279 -21.56 7.24 22.79
C ASP A 279 -20.05 7.39 23.01
N TYR A 280 -19.25 6.82 22.10
CA TYR A 280 -17.80 6.96 22.10
C TYR A 280 -17.30 8.34 21.64
N TRP A 281 -18.19 9.26 21.23
CA TRP A 281 -17.82 10.55 20.67
C TRP A 281 -16.78 11.26 21.55
N ASP A 282 -17.02 11.34 22.86
CA ASP A 282 -16.18 12.11 23.80
C ASP A 282 -14.95 11.37 24.34
N ASP A 283 -14.94 10.04 24.35
CA ASP A 283 -13.91 9.28 25.09
C ASP A 283 -13.10 8.27 24.26
N LEU A 284 -13.45 8.04 22.97
CA LEU A 284 -12.76 7.05 22.14
C LEU A 284 -11.25 7.29 22.08
N GLY A 285 -10.84 8.55 21.92
CA GLY A 285 -9.43 8.92 21.85
C GLY A 285 -8.66 8.60 23.12
N GLU A 286 -9.23 8.87 24.30
CA GLU A 286 -8.61 8.58 25.59
C GLU A 286 -8.50 7.07 25.84
N ARG A 287 -9.58 6.35 25.57
CA ARG A 287 -9.65 4.89 25.73
C ARG A 287 -8.67 4.19 24.81
N LEU A 288 -8.64 4.56 23.53
CA LEU A 288 -7.67 4.01 22.58
C LEU A 288 -6.22 4.36 22.95
N GLN A 289 -5.96 5.61 23.35
CA GLN A 289 -4.61 6.04 23.77
C GLN A 289 -4.07 5.18 24.91
N SER A 290 -4.93 4.77 25.86
CA SER A 290 -4.54 3.98 27.03
C SER A 290 -3.95 2.60 26.68
N VAL A 291 -4.31 2.04 25.52
CA VAL A 291 -3.84 0.72 25.05
C VAL A 291 -2.99 0.79 23.78
N ALA A 292 -2.86 1.96 23.16
CA ALA A 292 -2.26 2.13 21.84
C ALA A 292 -0.80 1.66 21.75
N GLN A 293 0.00 1.89 22.80
CA GLN A 293 1.39 1.44 22.83
C GLN A 293 1.48 -0.10 22.79
N GLU A 294 0.70 -0.77 23.65
CA GLU A 294 0.74 -2.22 23.77
C GLU A 294 0.11 -2.90 22.55
N CYS A 295 -0.98 -2.33 22.00
CA CYS A 295 -1.56 -2.81 20.75
C CYS A 295 -0.54 -2.72 19.60
N GLY A 296 0.25 -1.65 19.50
CA GLY A 296 1.29 -1.52 18.49
C GLY A 296 2.39 -2.56 18.62
N ARG A 297 2.84 -2.87 19.85
CA ARG A 297 3.81 -3.94 20.12
C ARG A 297 3.28 -5.29 19.68
N HIS A 298 2.05 -5.63 20.07
CA HIS A 298 1.43 -6.92 19.76
C HIS A 298 0.98 -7.08 18.31
N ALA A 299 0.60 -6.01 17.61
CA ALA A 299 0.25 -6.04 16.19
C ALA A 299 1.49 -6.17 15.30
N HIS A 300 2.65 -5.72 15.78
CA HIS A 300 3.93 -5.71 15.05
C HIS A 300 5.08 -6.27 15.90
N PRO A 301 4.99 -7.54 16.36
CA PRO A 301 5.91 -8.08 17.36
C PRO A 301 7.35 -8.21 16.87
N PHE A 302 7.58 -8.29 15.55
CA PHE A 302 8.93 -8.42 14.97
C PHE A 302 9.69 -7.09 14.87
N ALA A 303 9.01 -5.96 15.14
CA ALA A 303 9.65 -4.65 15.30
C ALA A 303 10.35 -4.53 16.67
N GLU A 304 9.94 -5.35 17.63
CA GLU A 304 10.46 -5.36 19.00
C GLU A 304 11.78 -6.15 19.11
N ASP A 305 12.30 -6.22 20.34
CA ASP A 305 13.46 -7.01 20.67
C ASP A 305 13.24 -8.53 20.49
N ALA A 306 14.34 -9.28 20.53
CA ALA A 306 14.34 -10.72 20.34
C ALA A 306 13.53 -11.48 21.42
N SER A 307 13.43 -10.94 22.64
CA SER A 307 12.67 -11.59 23.71
C SER A 307 11.18 -11.53 23.41
N PHE A 308 10.66 -10.35 23.07
CA PHE A 308 9.23 -10.17 22.78
C PHE A 308 8.81 -10.88 21.49
N SER A 309 9.62 -10.76 20.44
CA SER A 309 9.32 -11.40 19.14
C SER A 309 9.31 -12.93 19.19
N SER A 310 10.04 -13.54 20.15
CA SER A 310 10.10 -15.00 20.28
C SER A 310 8.75 -15.64 20.61
N ASP A 311 7.88 -14.94 21.35
CA ASP A 311 6.52 -15.42 21.72
C ASP A 311 5.57 -15.50 20.51
N TYR A 312 5.93 -14.84 19.41
CA TYR A 312 5.16 -14.77 18.17
C TYR A 312 5.81 -15.54 17.02
N GLN A 313 6.97 -16.14 17.23
CA GLN A 313 7.80 -16.71 16.18
C GLN A 313 7.07 -17.83 15.41
N GLN A 314 6.22 -18.60 16.09
CA GLN A 314 5.37 -19.64 15.49
C GLN A 314 4.26 -19.10 14.57
N TYR A 315 3.95 -17.81 14.65
CA TYR A 315 2.95 -17.12 13.80
C TYR A 315 3.60 -16.23 12.74
N ARG A 316 4.94 -16.22 12.66
CA ARG A 316 5.67 -15.38 11.72
C ARG A 316 5.35 -15.81 10.29
N THR A 317 4.94 -14.84 9.48
CA THR A 317 4.79 -14.99 8.03
C THR A 317 5.29 -13.73 7.33
N PHE A 318 5.47 -13.80 6.01
CA PHE A 318 5.52 -12.61 5.16
C PHE A 318 4.14 -11.95 5.08
N THR A 319 4.10 -10.62 5.16
CA THR A 319 2.91 -9.77 4.99
C THR A 319 3.13 -8.77 3.87
N HIS A 320 2.06 -8.37 3.18
CA HIS A 320 2.12 -7.30 2.19
C HIS A 320 2.45 -5.96 2.84
N GLY A 321 1.86 -5.68 4.01
CA GLY A 321 2.12 -4.50 4.82
C GLY A 321 1.38 -3.22 4.38
N ASP A 322 0.75 -3.23 3.20
CA ASP A 322 -0.16 -2.18 2.73
C ASP A 322 -1.25 -2.75 1.79
N PRO A 323 -2.06 -3.74 2.23
CA PRO A 323 -3.07 -4.41 1.39
C PRO A 323 -4.32 -3.53 1.18
N LYS A 324 -4.15 -2.34 0.61
CA LYS A 324 -5.25 -1.45 0.19
C LYS A 324 -5.76 -1.86 -1.19
N GLN A 325 -6.98 -1.47 -1.54
CA GLN A 325 -7.61 -1.82 -2.83
C GLN A 325 -6.83 -1.35 -4.05
N ALA A 326 -6.10 -0.23 -3.93
CA ALA A 326 -5.26 0.29 -5.01
C ALA A 326 -4.08 -0.67 -5.31
N ASN A 327 -3.76 -1.59 -4.40
CA ASN A 327 -2.68 -2.54 -4.61
C ASN A 327 -3.18 -3.88 -5.19
N ILE A 328 -4.47 -3.93 -5.58
CA ILE A 328 -5.13 -5.13 -6.10
C ILE A 328 -5.61 -4.85 -7.51
N PHE A 329 -5.21 -5.73 -8.42
CA PHE A 329 -5.69 -5.79 -9.79
C PHE A 329 -6.49 -7.07 -9.99
N PHE A 330 -7.59 -6.95 -10.69
CA PHE A 330 -8.46 -8.06 -11.07
C PHE A 330 -8.44 -8.21 -12.59
N ARG A 331 -8.52 -9.45 -13.08
CA ARG A 331 -8.75 -9.77 -14.49
C ARG A 331 -9.93 -10.72 -14.55
N CYS A 332 -10.97 -10.34 -15.31
CA CYS A 332 -12.13 -11.20 -15.52
C CYS A 332 -11.95 -12.08 -16.75
N SER A 333 -12.54 -13.27 -16.73
CA SER A 333 -12.76 -14.08 -17.91
C SER A 333 -13.87 -13.46 -18.79
N ASP A 334 -14.06 -14.00 -19.99
CA ASP A 334 -15.17 -13.65 -20.89
C ASP A 334 -16.56 -13.88 -20.25
N GLU A 335 -16.65 -14.70 -19.20
CA GLU A 335 -17.88 -15.02 -18.45
C GLU A 335 -18.11 -14.08 -17.25
N ALA A 336 -17.29 -13.02 -17.12
CA ALA A 336 -17.33 -12.03 -16.04
C ALA A 336 -17.02 -12.57 -14.63
N GLU A 337 -16.46 -13.78 -14.53
CA GLU A 337 -15.87 -14.31 -13.30
C GLU A 337 -14.44 -13.80 -13.13
N ILE A 338 -13.97 -13.61 -11.90
CA ILE A 338 -12.59 -13.20 -11.66
C ILE A 338 -11.65 -14.39 -11.95
N GLU A 339 -10.86 -14.26 -13.01
CA GLU A 339 -9.90 -15.27 -13.47
C GLU A 339 -8.57 -15.14 -12.73
N GLU A 340 -8.06 -13.90 -12.60
CA GLU A 340 -6.78 -13.63 -11.95
C GLU A 340 -6.82 -12.42 -11.02
N ILE A 341 -5.98 -12.47 -10.00
CA ILE A 341 -5.59 -11.32 -9.19
C ILE A 341 -4.09 -11.10 -9.31
N ALA A 342 -3.69 -9.84 -9.48
CA ALA A 342 -2.32 -9.40 -9.30
C ALA A 342 -2.23 -8.42 -8.13
N LEU A 343 -1.24 -8.63 -7.28
CA LEU A 343 -0.95 -7.78 -6.13
C LEU A 343 0.35 -6.99 -6.38
N ILE A 344 0.34 -5.69 -6.09
CA ILE A 344 1.42 -4.75 -6.39
C ILE A 344 1.85 -3.95 -5.16
N ASP A 345 2.91 -3.14 -5.28
CA ASP A 345 3.33 -2.17 -4.25
C ASP A 345 3.75 -2.80 -2.90
N TYR A 346 4.82 -3.61 -2.95
CA TYR A 346 5.42 -4.28 -1.80
C TYR A 346 6.40 -3.43 -0.98
N GLN A 347 6.28 -2.10 -1.06
CA GLN A 347 7.21 -1.17 -0.40
C GLN A 347 7.24 -1.34 1.13
N TRP A 348 6.17 -1.88 1.73
CA TRP A 348 6.04 -2.09 3.16
C TRP A 348 6.07 -3.56 3.58
N SER A 349 6.42 -4.44 2.65
CA SER A 349 6.34 -5.88 2.85
C SER A 349 7.50 -6.44 3.67
N GLY A 350 7.19 -7.42 4.53
CA GLY A 350 8.15 -7.92 5.52
C GLY A 350 7.56 -8.98 6.40
N PHE A 351 8.23 -9.32 7.50
CA PHE A 351 7.68 -10.28 8.45
C PHE A 351 6.65 -9.65 9.37
N GLY A 352 5.56 -10.38 9.62
CA GLY A 352 4.43 -9.88 10.38
C GLY A 352 3.51 -11.01 10.81
N LEU A 353 2.39 -10.61 11.39
CA LEU A 353 1.27 -11.49 11.67
C LEU A 353 0.28 -11.40 10.51
N ALA A 354 -0.18 -12.55 10.03
CA ALA A 354 -1.20 -12.62 8.99
C ALA A 354 -2.45 -11.80 9.35
N ALA A 355 -2.87 -11.84 10.61
CA ALA A 355 -4.03 -11.12 11.11
C ALA A 355 -3.88 -9.59 10.99
N SER A 356 -2.67 -9.05 11.12
CA SER A 356 -2.42 -7.61 10.96
C SER A 356 -2.59 -7.14 9.52
N ASP A 357 -2.20 -7.98 8.55
CA ASP A 357 -2.40 -7.69 7.13
C ASP A 357 -3.90 -7.74 6.79
N ILE A 358 -4.65 -8.69 7.34
CA ILE A 358 -6.09 -8.81 7.11
C ILE A 358 -6.89 -7.68 7.79
N ALA A 359 -6.51 -7.27 9.00
CA ALA A 359 -7.08 -6.08 9.64
C ALA A 359 -6.88 -4.83 8.78
N HIS A 360 -5.69 -4.67 8.21
CA HIS A 360 -5.41 -3.57 7.31
C HIS A 360 -6.22 -3.69 6.01
N PHE A 361 -6.32 -4.88 5.41
CA PHE A 361 -7.10 -5.09 4.18
C PHE A 361 -8.58 -4.75 4.35
N LEU A 362 -9.24 -5.34 5.36
CA LEU A 362 -10.68 -5.09 5.59
C LEU A 362 -10.94 -3.62 5.90
N SER A 363 -10.05 -2.99 6.66
CA SER A 363 -10.19 -1.57 7.01
C SER A 363 -9.87 -0.63 5.86
N SER A 364 -8.95 -0.97 4.95
CA SER A 364 -8.47 -0.06 3.90
C SER A 364 -9.13 -0.26 2.55
N ALA A 365 -9.56 -1.49 2.21
CA ALA A 365 -9.90 -1.87 0.84
C ALA A 365 -11.39 -2.15 0.60
N VAL A 366 -12.14 -2.52 1.64
CA VAL A 366 -13.51 -3.05 1.52
C VAL A 366 -14.55 -1.96 1.81
N HIS A 367 -15.67 -1.96 1.09
CA HIS A 367 -16.82 -1.10 1.39
C HIS A 367 -17.43 -1.40 2.77
N ALA A 368 -17.84 -0.37 3.52
CA ALA A 368 -18.45 -0.56 4.84
C ALA A 368 -19.70 -1.47 4.80
N GLU A 369 -20.49 -1.37 3.74
CA GLU A 369 -21.69 -2.19 3.53
C GLU A 369 -21.39 -3.69 3.44
N MET A 370 -20.15 -4.07 3.09
CA MET A 370 -19.67 -5.46 3.05
C MET A 370 -19.19 -5.97 4.42
N LEU A 371 -18.99 -5.07 5.39
CA LEU A 371 -18.45 -5.37 6.72
C LEU A 371 -19.54 -5.37 7.80
N GLU A 372 -20.62 -4.61 7.58
CA GLU A 372 -21.78 -4.52 8.47
C GLU A 372 -22.57 -5.84 8.59
N GLY A 373 -23.37 -5.98 9.66
CA GLY A 373 -24.40 -7.02 9.76
C GLY A 373 -23.89 -8.46 9.63
N SER A 374 -22.71 -8.78 10.19
CA SER A 374 -21.93 -10.05 10.09
C SER A 374 -20.99 -10.18 8.89
N GLY A 375 -20.87 -9.15 8.04
CA GLY A 375 -19.95 -9.13 6.91
C GLY A 375 -18.47 -9.32 7.31
N GLU A 376 -17.99 -8.58 8.32
CA GLU A 376 -16.62 -8.71 8.83
C GLU A 376 -16.32 -10.14 9.30
N GLU A 377 -17.17 -10.69 10.17
CA GLU A 377 -17.01 -12.06 10.70
C GLU A 377 -17.04 -13.12 9.58
N TYR A 378 -17.88 -12.94 8.55
CA TYR A 378 -17.87 -13.81 7.38
C TYR A 378 -16.52 -13.80 6.66
N LEU A 379 -15.98 -12.61 6.39
CA LEU A 379 -14.70 -12.45 5.69
C LEU A 379 -13.52 -12.96 6.52
N MET A 380 -13.53 -12.72 7.83
CA MET A 380 -12.56 -13.26 8.78
C MET A 380 -12.55 -14.79 8.79
N ARG A 381 -13.73 -15.42 8.87
CA ARG A 381 -13.84 -16.88 8.81
C ARG A 381 -13.40 -17.44 7.46
N TYR A 382 -13.82 -16.82 6.37
CA TYR A 382 -13.43 -17.24 5.03
C TYR A 382 -11.91 -17.24 4.85
N TYR A 383 -11.26 -16.13 5.24
CA TYR A 383 -9.80 -16.02 5.23
C TYR A 383 -9.14 -17.09 6.10
N TYR A 384 -9.63 -17.26 7.34
CA TYR A 384 -9.07 -18.22 8.27
C TYR A 384 -9.16 -19.65 7.72
N ASP A 385 -10.30 -20.06 7.16
CA ASP A 385 -10.47 -21.39 6.59
C ASP A 385 -9.53 -21.64 5.40
N GLU A 386 -9.36 -20.66 4.50
CA GLU A 386 -8.37 -20.78 3.41
C GLU A 386 -6.93 -20.82 3.96
N LEU A 387 -6.59 -20.03 4.99
CA LEU A 387 -5.28 -20.09 5.63
C LEU A 387 -5.02 -21.50 6.19
N GLN A 388 -5.96 -22.07 6.96
CA GLN A 388 -5.82 -23.39 7.56
C GLN A 388 -5.62 -24.49 6.51
N LYS A 389 -6.30 -24.38 5.37
CA LYS A 389 -6.12 -25.28 4.23
C LYS A 389 -4.70 -25.18 3.66
N TYR A 390 -4.23 -23.98 3.35
CA TYR A 390 -2.91 -23.81 2.73
C TYR A 390 -1.75 -24.02 3.70
N LEU A 391 -1.94 -23.82 5.01
CA LEU A 391 -0.96 -24.16 6.04
C LEU A 391 -0.60 -25.65 6.00
N VAL A 392 -1.57 -26.50 5.72
CA VAL A 392 -1.33 -27.94 5.51
C VAL A 392 -0.74 -28.18 4.12
N GLU A 393 -1.31 -27.57 3.08
CA GLU A 393 -0.88 -27.77 1.68
C GLU A 393 0.60 -27.40 1.44
N TYR A 394 1.08 -26.37 2.14
CA TYR A 394 2.46 -25.88 2.03
C TYR A 394 3.37 -26.42 3.15
N GLY A 395 2.86 -27.36 3.96
CA GLY A 395 3.65 -28.17 4.89
C GLY A 395 4.05 -27.46 6.18
N ALA A 396 3.36 -26.39 6.58
CA ALA A 396 3.54 -25.81 7.91
C ALA A 396 2.97 -26.71 9.02
N PHE A 397 1.94 -27.50 8.68
CA PHE A 397 1.35 -28.51 9.55
C PHE A 397 1.04 -29.78 8.76
N THR A 398 0.95 -30.93 9.44
CA THR A 398 0.69 -32.21 8.78
C THR A 398 -0.79 -32.42 8.51
N THR A 399 -1.64 -31.92 9.41
CA THR A 399 -3.10 -32.11 9.35
C THR A 399 -3.85 -30.82 9.66
N SER A 400 -5.10 -30.74 9.20
CA SER A 400 -5.95 -29.59 9.47
C SER A 400 -6.38 -29.47 10.94
N GLU A 401 -6.26 -30.55 11.72
CA GLU A 401 -6.47 -30.52 13.19
C GLU A 401 -5.27 -29.89 13.89
N GLU A 402 -4.05 -30.29 13.52
CA GLU A 402 -2.82 -29.69 14.02
C GLU A 402 -2.73 -28.19 13.69
N ALA A 403 -3.08 -27.81 12.47
CA ALA A 403 -3.08 -26.41 12.05
C ALA A 403 -4.04 -25.56 12.91
N ARG A 404 -5.28 -26.02 13.12
CA ARG A 404 -6.28 -25.30 13.94
C ARG A 404 -5.93 -25.28 15.42
N LYS A 405 -5.18 -26.28 15.90
CA LYS A 405 -4.66 -26.28 17.27
C LYS A 405 -3.45 -25.36 17.43
N GLY A 406 -2.58 -25.31 16.42
CA GLY A 406 -1.38 -24.47 16.39
C GLY A 406 -1.70 -22.98 16.21
N TYR A 407 -2.76 -22.67 15.47
CA TYR A 407 -3.27 -21.32 15.29
C TYR A 407 -4.80 -21.33 15.25
N SER A 408 -5.44 -21.17 16.41
CA SER A 408 -6.91 -21.21 16.51
C SER A 408 -7.57 -19.93 16.02
N TYR A 409 -8.89 -20.01 15.76
CA TYR A 409 -9.67 -18.84 15.35
C TYR A 409 -9.67 -17.77 16.45
N GLU A 410 -9.66 -18.17 17.72
CA GLU A 410 -9.58 -17.24 18.86
C GLU A 410 -8.26 -16.46 18.86
N VAL A 411 -7.14 -17.12 18.56
CA VAL A 411 -5.83 -16.46 18.45
C VAL A 411 -5.82 -15.51 17.25
N PHE A 412 -6.32 -15.95 16.09
CA PHE A 412 -6.46 -15.11 14.90
C PHE A 412 -7.30 -13.85 15.19
N THR A 413 -8.48 -14.01 15.77
CA THR A 413 -9.38 -12.90 16.12
C THR A 413 -8.72 -11.94 17.10
N HIS A 414 -8.04 -12.44 18.12
CA HIS A 414 -7.33 -11.57 19.07
C HIS A 414 -6.22 -10.75 18.40
N GLN A 415 -5.43 -11.35 17.52
CA GLN A 415 -4.39 -10.65 16.76
C GLN A 415 -5.01 -9.63 15.78
N TYR A 416 -6.09 -10.01 15.10
CA TYR A 416 -6.82 -9.14 14.16
C TYR A 416 -7.36 -7.90 14.87
N GLU A 417 -8.09 -8.07 15.98
CA GLU A 417 -8.66 -6.95 16.73
C GLU A 417 -7.59 -6.03 17.31
N THR A 418 -6.46 -6.61 17.74
CA THR A 418 -5.32 -5.82 18.22
C THR A 418 -4.70 -4.98 17.10
N ALA A 419 -4.63 -5.52 15.88
CA ALA A 419 -4.20 -4.77 14.70
C ALA A 419 -5.21 -3.71 14.27
N VAL A 420 -6.52 -3.93 14.42
CA VAL A 420 -7.55 -2.89 14.20
C VAL A 420 -7.32 -1.70 15.16
N LEU A 421 -7.07 -1.96 16.44
CA LEU A 421 -6.77 -0.90 17.41
C LEU A 421 -5.47 -0.14 17.05
N ASP A 422 -4.40 -0.83 16.67
CA ASP A 422 -3.16 -0.17 16.24
C ASP A 422 -3.34 0.65 14.95
N LEU A 423 -4.16 0.17 14.02
CA LEU A 423 -4.53 0.92 12.83
C LEU A 423 -5.28 2.20 13.20
N CYS A 424 -6.28 2.12 14.09
CA CYS A 424 -7.01 3.29 14.59
C CYS A 424 -6.08 4.32 15.24
N ARG A 425 -5.06 3.88 15.99
CA ARG A 425 -4.01 4.77 16.53
C ARG A 425 -3.38 5.58 15.41
N LEU A 426 -2.89 4.92 14.35
CA LEU A 426 -2.25 5.62 13.25
C LEU A 426 -3.22 6.57 12.53
N ILE A 427 -4.47 6.14 12.37
CA ILE A 427 -5.49 6.92 11.66
C ILE A 427 -5.75 8.24 12.37
N ILE A 428 -6.08 8.17 13.65
CA ILE A 428 -6.40 9.32 14.49
C ILE A 428 -5.15 10.18 14.66
N ALA A 429 -4.03 9.59 15.09
CA ALA A 429 -2.82 10.37 15.39
C ALA A 429 -2.16 10.99 14.15
N TYR A 430 -2.50 10.54 12.93
CA TYR A 430 -1.78 10.97 11.75
C TYR A 430 -2.60 11.01 10.46
N THR A 431 -3.22 9.90 10.03
CA THR A 431 -3.67 9.86 8.62
C THR A 431 -4.84 10.76 8.30
N TRP A 432 -5.70 11.04 9.29
CA TRP A 432 -6.90 11.87 9.11
C TRP A 432 -6.64 13.36 8.88
N ASP A 433 -5.40 13.84 9.02
CA ASP A 433 -5.03 15.14 8.47
C ASP A 433 -5.31 15.22 6.96
N ARG A 434 -5.27 14.07 6.27
CA ARG A 434 -5.45 13.90 4.82
C ARG A 434 -6.90 13.63 4.40
N PHE A 435 -7.81 13.52 5.37
CA PHE A 435 -9.25 13.46 5.10
C PHE A 435 -9.71 14.88 4.77
N GLU A 436 -9.98 15.12 3.48
CA GLU A 436 -10.36 16.43 2.95
C GLU A 436 -11.85 16.49 2.65
N PHE A 437 -12.31 15.72 1.64
CA PHE A 437 -13.70 15.71 1.20
C PHE A 437 -14.19 14.27 1.10
N PRO A 438 -15.37 13.96 1.66
CA PRO A 438 -15.97 12.65 1.51
C PRO A 438 -16.35 12.42 0.05
N VAL A 439 -16.12 11.19 -0.41
CA VAL A 439 -16.46 10.74 -1.76
C VAL A 439 -17.55 9.69 -1.65
N GLU A 440 -18.66 9.92 -2.34
CA GLU A 440 -19.72 8.93 -2.46
C GLU A 440 -19.41 7.93 -3.57
N LYS A 441 -19.90 6.69 -3.43
CA LYS A 441 -19.70 5.62 -4.42
C LYS A 441 -20.14 6.01 -5.84
N GLY A 442 -21.13 6.90 -5.97
CA GLY A 442 -21.63 7.39 -7.26
C GLY A 442 -20.78 8.50 -7.90
N ASP A 443 -19.91 9.16 -7.14
CA ASP A 443 -19.06 10.25 -7.63
C ASP A 443 -17.85 9.70 -8.40
N LYS A 444 -18.01 9.53 -9.71
CA LYS A 444 -16.96 8.99 -10.59
C LYS A 444 -15.67 9.81 -10.56
N GLU A 445 -15.78 11.14 -10.48
CA GLU A 445 -14.61 12.03 -10.47
C GLU A 445 -13.89 11.98 -9.13
N GLY A 446 -14.64 12.00 -8.02
CA GLY A 446 -14.11 11.80 -6.69
C GLY A 446 -13.46 10.43 -6.50
N CYS A 447 -14.09 9.37 -7.03
CA CYS A 447 -13.54 8.02 -7.00
C CYS A 447 -12.21 7.95 -7.76
N ALA A 448 -12.12 8.55 -8.95
CA ALA A 448 -10.88 8.61 -9.71
C ALA A 448 -9.79 9.41 -8.96
N ARG A 449 -10.14 10.58 -8.40
CA ARG A 449 -9.20 11.44 -7.64
C ARG A 449 -8.68 10.78 -6.36
N THR A 450 -9.46 9.88 -5.76
CA THR A 450 -9.15 9.24 -4.47
C THR A 450 -8.88 7.75 -4.59
N MET A 451 -8.61 7.24 -5.79
CA MET A 451 -8.36 5.81 -6.05
C MET A 451 -7.28 5.23 -5.11
N ASN A 452 -6.20 5.99 -4.91
CA ASN A 452 -5.08 5.58 -4.06
C ASN A 452 -5.28 5.86 -2.57
N LYS A 453 -6.36 6.54 -2.16
CA LYS A 453 -6.66 6.77 -0.75
C LYS A 453 -7.21 5.49 -0.11
N THR A 454 -6.86 5.17 1.13
CA THR A 454 -7.52 4.11 1.91
C THR A 454 -8.98 4.47 2.19
N SER A 455 -9.84 3.47 2.41
CA SER A 455 -11.29 3.68 2.62
C SER A 455 -11.60 4.72 3.70
N TYR A 456 -10.95 4.62 4.87
CA TYR A 456 -11.13 5.52 6.01
C TYR A 456 -10.57 6.94 5.81
N ASN A 457 -9.93 7.21 4.66
CA ASN A 457 -9.44 8.53 4.25
C ASN A 457 -10.24 9.15 3.09
N LYS A 458 -11.34 8.52 2.67
CA LYS A 458 -12.17 8.98 1.53
C LYS A 458 -13.68 8.66 1.66
N SER A 459 -14.06 7.67 2.44
CA SER A 459 -15.44 7.20 2.61
C SER A 459 -15.90 7.41 4.05
N ILE A 460 -17.01 8.13 4.21
CA ILE A 460 -17.63 8.37 5.52
C ILE A 460 -18.17 7.08 6.15
N PRO A 461 -18.95 6.25 5.43
CA PRO A 461 -19.40 4.97 5.98
C PRO A 461 -18.25 4.11 6.53
N ASN A 462 -17.11 4.07 5.83
CA ASN A 462 -15.93 3.34 6.29
C ASN A 462 -15.29 3.95 7.54
N ALA A 463 -15.24 5.28 7.64
CA ALA A 463 -14.75 5.94 8.84
C ALA A 463 -15.66 5.67 10.06
N VAL A 464 -16.99 5.69 9.86
CA VAL A 464 -17.99 5.35 10.89
C VAL A 464 -17.85 3.90 11.33
N TRP A 465 -17.82 2.96 10.38
CA TRP A 465 -17.65 1.54 10.66
C TRP A 465 -16.39 1.28 11.49
N LEU A 466 -15.24 1.82 11.07
CA LEU A 466 -13.97 1.54 11.73
C LEU A 466 -13.88 2.12 13.15
N MET A 467 -14.44 3.32 13.39
CA MET A 467 -14.47 3.91 14.73
C MET A 467 -15.46 3.20 15.65
N SER A 468 -16.60 2.77 15.11
CA SER A 468 -17.57 1.93 15.84
C SER A 468 -16.94 0.59 16.21
N ARG A 469 -16.22 -0.04 15.28
CA ARG A 469 -15.51 -1.29 15.53
C ARG A 469 -14.40 -1.13 16.57
N CYS A 470 -13.66 -0.01 16.52
CA CYS A 470 -12.67 0.35 17.54
C CYS A 470 -13.30 0.42 18.93
N ASP A 471 -14.42 1.13 19.06
CA ASP A 471 -15.17 1.25 20.32
C ASP A 471 -15.65 -0.11 20.84
N GLU A 472 -16.23 -0.95 19.97
CA GLU A 472 -16.70 -2.28 20.32
C GLU A 472 -15.58 -3.17 20.86
N ILE A 473 -14.41 -3.16 20.21
CA ILE A 473 -13.25 -3.93 20.66
C ILE A 473 -12.78 -3.43 22.03
N LEU A 474 -12.68 -2.10 22.23
CA LEU A 474 -12.28 -1.52 23.51
C LEU A 474 -13.26 -1.90 24.63
N LYS A 475 -14.58 -1.78 24.39
CA LYS A 475 -15.63 -2.19 25.33
C LYS A 475 -15.52 -3.67 25.69
N SER A 476 -15.28 -4.54 24.70
CA SER A 476 -15.10 -5.98 24.93
C SER A 476 -13.88 -6.31 25.82
N ARG A 477 -12.88 -5.44 25.83
CA ARG A 477 -11.67 -5.53 26.67
C ARG A 477 -11.81 -4.79 28.01
N GLY A 478 -12.95 -4.18 28.28
CA GLY A 478 -13.20 -3.41 29.50
C GLY A 478 -12.43 -2.09 29.57
N VAL A 479 -12.09 -1.51 28.42
CA VAL A 479 -11.36 -0.23 28.25
C VAL A 479 -12.32 0.89 27.92
#